data_AF-A0A929Y3Q1-F1
#
_entry.id   AF-A0A929Y3Q1-F1
#
_cell.length_a   1.000
_cell.length_b   1.000
_cell.length_c   1.000
_cell.angle_alpha   90.00
_cell.angle_beta   90.00
_cell.angle_gamma   90.00
#
_symmetry.space_group_name_H-M   'P 1'
#
loop_
_entity.id
_entity.type
_entity.pdbx_description
1 polymer ?
#
loop_
_entity_poly.entity_id
_entity_poly.type
_entity_poly.pdbx_seq_one_letter_code
_entity_poly.pdbx_strand_id
1 'polypeptide(L)'
;VCASVFLPVTFCAFIKIMKGAAGRKSEAAFILGMSLILWSHHTTLLLTVAMMLLLFLLSIREIIQFPERFWMLLRDAVFAVLLTIEYWLPAAEQALKQTFVATGRTYLPVSKNTMTLFQTLNSAGSLVIFLLAFGTTVWVYGMIWRKKNQEELFLALTGMWFGLILMPFSWIWKTFHQQLNFIQSPGRLMTVVSALASIALGIVFADVTREYDRRWKGKKKYLFYLISYVMLISISVRQDMKLTLPFTIEDRYYDNGRLSFEINGLGSGAEWLPVETAAEELTEPDTALSSDRKSGYPGTKKDFGKSFEVYLPAGEEYSTMPYLYYYGYRAYLLNDADGTKRELKVDKSPYNGQVRVYLPQESNENQFLHVVVAYRKTWAQIMSYLISAFTALGLLFFYFRKNK
;
A
#
# COMPACT_ATOMS: atom_id res chain seq x y z
N VAL A 1 -7.04 4.42 -2.86
CA VAL A 1 -7.54 5.00 -4.13
C VAL A 1 -6.42 5.19 -5.16
N CYS A 2 -5.26 5.78 -4.82
CA CYS A 2 -4.17 6.00 -5.78
C CYS A 2 -3.58 4.74 -6.45
N ALA A 3 -3.43 3.63 -5.70
CA ALA A 3 -2.86 2.39 -6.23
C ALA A 3 -3.61 1.84 -7.47
N SER A 4 -4.94 1.99 -7.50
CA SER A 4 -5.80 1.42 -8.55
C SER A 4 -5.52 1.98 -9.94
N VAL A 5 -5.02 3.23 -10.02
CA VAL A 5 -4.72 3.92 -11.30
C VAL A 5 -3.55 3.25 -12.03
N PHE A 6 -2.61 2.66 -11.29
CA PHE A 6 -1.41 2.06 -11.84
C PHE A 6 -1.59 0.59 -12.23
N LEU A 7 -2.64 -0.07 -11.73
CA LEU A 7 -2.87 -1.50 -11.97
C LEU A 7 -3.01 -1.87 -13.46
N PRO A 8 -3.84 -1.19 -14.28
CA PRO A 8 -4.02 -1.57 -15.68
C PRO A 8 -2.70 -1.52 -16.47
N VAL A 9 -1.91 -0.46 -16.25
CA VAL A 9 -0.62 -0.27 -16.92
C VAL A 9 0.36 -1.36 -16.48
N THR A 10 0.40 -1.67 -15.18
CA THR A 10 1.30 -2.70 -14.63
C THR A 10 0.94 -4.11 -15.13
N PHE A 11 -0.35 -4.47 -15.13
CA PHE A 11 -0.82 -5.76 -15.66
C PHE A 11 -0.61 -5.87 -17.18
N CYS A 12 -0.82 -4.79 -17.94
CA CYS A 12 -0.55 -4.78 -19.37
C CYS A 12 0.94 -5.01 -19.67
N ALA A 13 1.83 -4.34 -18.91
CA ALA A 13 3.26 -4.55 -19.01
C ALA A 13 3.66 -5.99 -18.65
N PHE A 14 3.13 -6.52 -17.56
CA PHE A 14 3.31 -7.91 -17.14
C PHE A 14 2.91 -8.91 -18.23
N ILE A 15 1.69 -8.79 -18.78
CA ILE A 15 1.18 -9.67 -19.83
C ILE A 15 2.07 -9.62 -21.08
N LYS A 16 2.54 -8.43 -21.47
CA LYS A 16 3.46 -8.27 -22.61
C LYS A 16 4.80 -8.95 -22.39
N ILE A 17 5.37 -8.88 -21.18
CA ILE A 17 6.61 -9.61 -20.82
C ILE A 17 6.38 -11.12 -20.94
N MET A 18 5.29 -11.62 -20.34
CA MET A 18 4.92 -13.04 -20.37
C MET A 18 4.73 -13.59 -21.79
N LYS A 19 4.23 -12.76 -22.71
CA LYS A 19 3.96 -13.13 -24.11
C LYS A 19 5.09 -12.77 -25.09
N GLY A 20 6.23 -12.27 -24.61
CA GLY A 20 7.37 -11.94 -25.46
C GLY A 20 7.13 -10.74 -26.38
N ALA A 21 6.13 -9.91 -26.08
CA ALA A 21 5.80 -8.67 -26.78
C ALA A 21 6.33 -7.41 -26.08
N ALA A 22 7.14 -7.59 -25.03
CA ALA A 22 7.71 -6.50 -24.26
C ALA A 22 8.86 -5.80 -25.00
N GLY A 23 8.99 -4.51 -24.73
CA GLY A 23 10.21 -3.75 -24.98
C GLY A 23 10.41 -2.73 -23.86
N ARG A 24 11.39 -1.84 -24.02
CA ARG A 24 11.80 -0.86 -23.00
C ARG A 24 10.64 -0.11 -22.32
N LYS A 25 9.59 0.27 -23.07
CA LYS A 25 8.42 0.96 -22.51
C LYS A 25 7.59 0.07 -21.59
N SER A 26 7.43 -1.20 -21.92
CA SER A 26 6.74 -2.19 -21.08
C SER A 26 7.54 -2.48 -19.82
N GLU A 27 8.86 -2.65 -19.94
CA GLU A 27 9.77 -2.86 -18.80
C GLU A 27 9.70 -1.66 -17.83
N ALA A 28 9.83 -0.44 -18.34
CA ALA A 28 9.70 0.78 -17.54
C ALA A 28 8.30 0.90 -16.89
N ALA A 29 7.24 0.58 -17.62
CA ALA A 29 5.87 0.60 -17.11
C ALA A 29 5.64 -0.43 -16.00
N PHE A 30 6.27 -1.61 -16.08
CA PHE A 30 6.21 -2.61 -15.02
C PHE A 30 6.95 -2.14 -13.76
N ILE A 31 8.20 -1.65 -13.90
CA ILE A 31 9.01 -1.16 -12.79
C ILE A 31 8.29 -0.02 -12.07
N LEU A 32 7.91 1.04 -12.80
CA LEU A 32 7.25 2.20 -12.23
C LEU A 32 5.87 1.85 -11.67
N GLY A 33 5.11 1.01 -12.37
CA GLY A 33 3.79 0.56 -11.93
C GLY A 33 3.84 -0.18 -10.60
N MET A 34 4.73 -1.16 -10.47
CA MET A 34 4.94 -1.89 -9.22
C MET A 34 5.42 -0.98 -8.09
N SER A 35 6.36 -0.06 -8.35
CA SER A 35 6.83 0.89 -7.35
C SER A 35 5.73 1.83 -6.86
N LEU A 36 4.92 2.37 -7.76
CA LEU A 36 3.81 3.26 -7.44
C LEU A 36 2.68 2.55 -6.67
N ILE A 37 2.41 1.28 -6.98
CA ILE A 37 1.47 0.46 -6.21
C ILE A 37 2.00 0.26 -4.78
N LEU A 38 3.29 -0.08 -4.63
CA LEU A 38 3.92 -0.34 -3.34
C LEU A 38 3.91 0.90 -2.44
N TRP A 39 4.28 2.08 -2.97
CA TRP A 39 4.19 3.34 -2.22
C TRP A 39 2.76 3.74 -1.86
N SER A 40 1.77 3.32 -2.66
CA SER A 40 0.38 3.74 -2.48
C SER A 40 -0.37 2.89 -1.46
N HIS A 41 -0.28 1.56 -1.55
CA HIS A 41 -1.11 0.68 -0.73
C HIS A 41 -0.60 -0.78 -0.69
N HIS A 42 -0.17 -1.22 0.50
CA HIS A 42 0.41 -2.55 0.72
C HIS A 42 -0.56 -3.70 0.41
N THR A 43 -1.85 -3.62 0.78
CA THR A 43 -2.78 -4.71 0.46
C THR A 43 -3.01 -4.85 -1.04
N THR A 44 -3.05 -3.73 -1.77
CA THR A 44 -3.23 -3.75 -3.23
C THR A 44 -2.01 -4.36 -3.91
N LEU A 45 -0.80 -4.09 -3.41
CA LEU A 45 0.41 -4.76 -3.88
C LEU A 45 0.30 -6.28 -3.73
N LEU A 46 -0.06 -6.78 -2.55
CA LEU A 46 -0.17 -8.23 -2.29
C LEU A 46 -1.20 -8.89 -3.21
N LEU A 47 -2.37 -8.26 -3.40
CA LEU A 47 -3.39 -8.76 -4.32
C LEU A 47 -2.91 -8.77 -5.79
N THR A 48 -2.15 -7.75 -6.17
CA THR A 48 -1.57 -7.64 -7.52
C THR A 48 -0.56 -8.74 -7.77
N VAL A 49 0.37 -8.97 -6.83
CA VAL A 49 1.37 -10.04 -6.90
C VAL A 49 0.69 -11.41 -6.93
N ALA A 50 -0.31 -11.65 -6.08
CA ALA A 50 -1.06 -12.92 -6.08
C ALA A 50 -1.73 -13.19 -7.44
N MET A 51 -2.34 -12.16 -8.06
CA MET A 51 -2.94 -12.30 -9.38
C MET A 51 -1.87 -12.49 -10.48
N MET A 52 -0.74 -11.77 -10.41
CA MET A 52 0.37 -11.98 -11.35
C MET A 52 0.94 -13.39 -11.24
N LEU A 53 1.07 -13.94 -10.04
CA LEU A 53 1.49 -15.33 -9.83
C LEU A 53 0.50 -16.32 -10.47
N LEU A 54 -0.82 -16.10 -10.32
CA LEU A 54 -1.82 -16.91 -11.01
C LEU A 54 -1.64 -16.85 -12.54
N LEU A 55 -1.53 -15.65 -13.11
CA LEU A 55 -1.33 -15.47 -14.55
C LEU A 55 0.00 -16.06 -15.04
N PHE A 56 1.04 -16.00 -14.20
CA PHE A 56 2.34 -16.64 -14.45
C PHE A 56 2.20 -18.15 -14.52
N LEU A 57 1.51 -18.77 -13.55
CA LEU A 57 1.25 -20.22 -13.53
C LEU A 57 0.44 -20.69 -14.74
N LEU A 58 -0.53 -19.88 -15.19
CA LEU A 58 -1.31 -20.17 -16.40
C LEU A 58 -0.45 -20.13 -17.68
N SER A 59 0.67 -19.40 -17.65
CA SER A 59 1.60 -19.25 -18.77
C SER A 59 2.91 -20.02 -18.56
N ILE A 60 2.92 -20.99 -17.64
CA ILE A 60 4.16 -21.66 -17.22
C ILE A 60 4.82 -22.43 -18.37
N ARG A 61 4.02 -22.97 -19.30
CA ARG A 61 4.54 -23.71 -20.47
C ARG A 61 5.36 -22.80 -21.36
N GLU A 62 4.86 -21.60 -21.61
CA GLU A 62 5.55 -20.58 -22.40
C GLU A 62 6.81 -20.08 -21.72
N ILE A 63 6.80 -19.97 -20.38
CA ILE A 63 8.00 -19.59 -19.62
C ILE A 63 9.08 -20.68 -19.66
N ILE A 64 8.70 -21.95 -19.59
CA ILE A 64 9.64 -23.06 -19.73
C ILE A 64 10.28 -23.08 -21.13
N GLN A 65 9.50 -22.74 -22.17
CA GLN A 65 10.01 -22.64 -23.54
C GLN A 65 10.91 -21.41 -23.76
N PHE A 66 10.63 -20.31 -23.06
CA PHE A 66 11.28 -19.01 -23.22
C PHE A 66 11.71 -18.45 -21.85
N PRO A 67 12.77 -19.02 -21.23
CA PRO A 67 13.17 -18.69 -19.87
C PRO A 67 13.65 -17.25 -19.70
N GLU A 68 14.07 -16.57 -20.77
CA GLU A 68 14.43 -15.16 -20.77
C GLU A 68 13.31 -14.27 -20.23
N ARG A 69 12.04 -14.66 -20.43
CA ARG A 69 10.87 -13.91 -19.95
C ARG A 69 10.80 -13.89 -18.41
N PHE A 70 11.16 -15.01 -17.78
CA PHE A 70 11.26 -15.09 -16.33
C PHE A 70 12.37 -14.18 -15.80
N TRP A 71 13.54 -14.19 -16.44
CA TRP A 71 14.68 -13.36 -16.04
C TRP A 71 14.40 -11.86 -16.23
N MET A 72 13.70 -11.47 -17.31
CA MET A 72 13.24 -10.09 -17.50
C MET A 72 12.30 -9.66 -16.38
N LEU A 73 11.28 -10.48 -16.07
CA LEU A 73 10.33 -10.20 -15.00
C LEU A 73 11.03 -10.09 -13.63
N LEU A 74 11.94 -11.02 -13.32
CA LEU A 74 12.68 -11.02 -12.07
C LEU A 74 13.57 -9.79 -11.93
N ARG A 75 14.31 -9.44 -12.99
CA ARG A 75 15.13 -8.22 -13.05
C ARG A 75 14.27 -6.98 -12.80
N ASP A 76 13.13 -6.85 -13.48
CA ASP A 76 12.27 -5.67 -13.36
C ASP A 76 11.60 -5.60 -11.97
N ALA A 77 11.24 -6.74 -11.40
CA ALA A 77 10.76 -6.81 -10.02
C ALA A 77 11.84 -6.39 -9.02
N VAL A 78 13.10 -6.82 -9.20
CA VAL A 78 14.23 -6.38 -8.37
C VAL A 78 14.42 -4.87 -8.48
N PHE A 79 14.36 -4.28 -9.68
CA PHE A 79 14.42 -2.82 -9.83
C PHE A 79 13.27 -2.10 -9.12
N ALA A 80 12.04 -2.63 -9.18
CA ALA A 80 10.91 -2.06 -8.45
C ALA A 80 11.12 -2.11 -6.92
N VAL A 81 11.70 -3.20 -6.40
CA VAL A 81 12.04 -3.38 -4.97
C VAL A 81 13.16 -2.45 -4.53
N LEU A 82 14.20 -2.29 -5.35
CA LEU A 82 15.32 -1.38 -5.09
C LEU A 82 14.89 0.09 -5.15
N LEU A 83 14.00 0.44 -6.08
CA LEU A 83 13.47 1.79 -6.23
C LEU A 83 12.56 2.20 -5.06
N THR A 84 12.06 1.23 -4.29
CA THR A 84 11.14 1.45 -3.15
C THR A 84 11.76 1.05 -1.82
N ILE A 85 13.07 0.77 -1.79
CA ILE A 85 13.77 0.30 -0.59
C ILE A 85 13.76 1.31 0.54
N GLU A 86 13.70 2.61 0.21
CA GLU A 86 13.56 3.72 1.15
C GLU A 86 12.25 3.68 1.94
N TYR A 87 11.23 3.00 1.44
CA TYR A 87 9.98 2.75 2.14
C TYR A 87 10.04 1.45 2.97
N TRP A 88 10.33 0.31 2.32
CA TRP A 88 10.12 -0.98 2.99
C TRP A 88 11.27 -1.40 3.91
N LEU A 89 12.52 -1.00 3.65
CA LEU A 89 13.64 -1.38 4.52
C LEU A 89 13.54 -0.72 5.91
N PRO A 90 13.23 0.58 6.03
CA PRO A 90 12.93 1.18 7.34
C PRO A 90 11.73 0.53 8.02
N ALA A 91 10.66 0.22 7.28
CA ALA A 91 9.50 -0.47 7.84
C ALA A 91 9.86 -1.86 8.39
N ALA A 92 10.70 -2.61 7.67
CA ALA A 92 11.22 -3.90 8.14
C ALA A 92 12.11 -3.76 9.38
N GLU A 93 13.00 -2.76 9.42
CA GLU A 93 13.81 -2.45 10.61
C GLU A 93 12.91 -2.19 11.83
N GLN A 94 11.86 -1.39 11.66
CA GLN A 94 10.89 -1.13 12.73
C GLN A 94 10.17 -2.41 13.17
N ALA A 95 9.68 -3.23 12.23
CA ALA A 95 8.96 -4.46 12.53
C ALA A 95 9.83 -5.52 13.23
N LEU A 96 11.15 -5.49 13.02
CA LEU A 96 12.10 -6.36 13.75
C LEU A 96 12.38 -5.89 15.17
N LYS A 97 12.11 -4.62 15.49
CA LYS A 97 12.38 -4.02 16.80
C LYS A 97 11.15 -3.91 17.67
N GLN A 98 9.95 -3.94 17.09
CA GLN A 98 8.70 -3.86 17.83
C GLN A 98 7.52 -4.46 17.08
N THR A 99 6.51 -4.86 17.84
CA THR A 99 5.24 -5.35 17.30
C THR A 99 4.29 -4.18 17.08
N PHE A 100 3.79 -4.07 15.85
CA PHE A 100 2.75 -3.12 15.49
C PHE A 100 1.38 -3.72 15.62
N VAL A 101 0.40 -2.84 15.81
CA VAL A 101 -1.02 -3.15 15.77
C VAL A 101 -1.41 -3.96 14.52
N ALA A 102 -0.93 -3.57 13.34
CA ALA A 102 -1.17 -4.23 12.04
C ALA A 102 -0.74 -5.70 12.02
N THR A 103 0.33 -6.02 12.76
CA THR A 103 0.91 -7.37 12.83
C THR A 103 0.41 -8.17 14.04
N GLY A 104 0.11 -7.49 15.15
CA GLY A 104 -0.23 -8.10 16.42
C GLY A 104 -1.72 -8.37 16.62
N ARG A 105 -2.60 -7.70 15.86
CA ARG A 105 -4.06 -7.84 15.98
C ARG A 105 -4.72 -7.89 14.60
N THR A 106 -5.56 -8.90 14.36
CA THR A 106 -6.40 -8.95 13.16
C THR A 106 -7.70 -8.18 13.37
N TYR A 107 -7.74 -6.92 12.93
CA TYR A 107 -8.93 -6.05 13.06
C TYR A 107 -10.10 -6.49 12.19
N LEU A 108 -9.81 -7.01 11.01
CA LEU A 108 -10.79 -7.41 10.01
C LEU A 108 -10.54 -8.85 9.55
N PRO A 109 -11.00 -9.85 10.33
CA PRO A 109 -10.81 -11.24 9.96
C PRO A 109 -11.62 -11.57 8.69
N VAL A 110 -10.94 -12.08 7.66
CA VAL A 110 -11.54 -12.36 6.35
C VAL A 110 -12.68 -13.39 6.43
N SER A 111 -12.61 -14.31 7.40
CA SER A 111 -13.63 -15.31 7.66
C SER A 111 -14.98 -14.74 8.12
N LYS A 112 -14.98 -13.54 8.72
CA LYS A 112 -16.21 -12.82 9.14
C LYS A 112 -16.70 -11.84 8.08
N ASN A 113 -15.82 -11.41 7.17
CA ASN A 113 -16.12 -10.45 6.11
C ASN A 113 -16.33 -11.10 4.73
N THR A 114 -16.82 -12.35 4.69
CA THR A 114 -17.08 -13.04 3.42
C THR A 114 -18.25 -12.42 2.67
N MET A 115 -18.22 -12.49 1.33
CA MET A 115 -19.31 -12.02 0.48
C MET A 115 -20.10 -13.19 -0.11
N THR A 116 -21.42 -13.04 -0.24
CA THR A 116 -22.25 -13.94 -1.06
C THR A 116 -22.21 -13.54 -2.53
N LEU A 117 -22.71 -14.39 -3.44
CA LEU A 117 -22.86 -14.03 -4.86
C LEU A 117 -23.76 -12.81 -5.04
N PHE A 118 -24.88 -12.76 -4.33
CA PHE A 118 -25.81 -11.63 -4.38
C PHE A 118 -25.16 -10.33 -3.87
N GLN A 119 -24.44 -10.38 -2.75
CA GLN A 119 -23.67 -9.23 -2.25
C GLN A 119 -22.57 -8.82 -3.22
N THR A 120 -21.90 -9.79 -3.84
CA THR A 120 -20.87 -9.54 -4.84
C THR A 120 -21.48 -8.80 -6.03
N LEU A 121 -22.56 -9.30 -6.64
CA LEU A 121 -23.22 -8.66 -7.78
C LEU A 121 -23.87 -7.31 -7.46
N ASN A 122 -24.35 -7.11 -6.23
CA ASN A 122 -24.94 -5.83 -5.82
C ASN A 122 -23.92 -4.82 -5.28
N SER A 123 -22.66 -5.23 -5.07
CA SER A 123 -21.58 -4.29 -4.75
C SER A 123 -21.35 -3.32 -5.91
N ALA A 124 -20.91 -2.09 -5.60
CA ALA A 124 -20.88 -0.99 -6.56
C ALA A 124 -20.08 -1.35 -7.84
N GLY A 125 -20.81 -1.53 -8.96
CA GLY A 125 -20.23 -1.71 -10.29
C GLY A 125 -19.84 -3.15 -10.65
N SER A 126 -19.96 -4.13 -9.76
CA SER A 126 -19.60 -5.52 -10.03
C SER A 126 -20.55 -6.20 -11.02
N LEU A 127 -21.86 -5.94 -10.97
CA LEU A 127 -22.81 -6.43 -12.00
C LEU A 127 -22.49 -5.85 -13.37
N VAL A 128 -22.11 -4.58 -13.44
CA VAL A 128 -21.71 -3.94 -14.70
C VAL A 128 -20.43 -4.58 -15.22
N ILE A 129 -19.42 -4.76 -14.37
CA ILE A 129 -18.19 -5.47 -14.72
C ILE A 129 -18.47 -6.91 -15.13
N PHE A 130 -19.38 -7.60 -14.44
CA PHE A 130 -19.79 -8.97 -14.76
C PHE A 130 -20.49 -9.05 -16.12
N LEU A 131 -21.39 -8.13 -16.42
CA LEU A 131 -22.09 -8.07 -17.71
C LEU A 131 -21.14 -7.67 -18.85
N LEU A 132 -20.21 -6.74 -18.60
CA LEU A 132 -19.16 -6.40 -19.55
C LEU A 132 -18.20 -7.57 -19.77
N ALA A 133 -17.79 -8.26 -18.70
CA ALA A 133 -16.99 -9.47 -18.74
C ALA A 133 -17.68 -10.58 -19.54
N PHE A 134 -18.98 -10.79 -19.30
CA PHE A 134 -19.79 -11.75 -20.03
C PHE A 134 -19.92 -11.38 -21.50
N GLY A 135 -20.29 -10.13 -21.81
CA GLY A 135 -20.42 -9.64 -23.18
C GLY A 135 -19.11 -9.70 -23.96
N THR A 136 -18.00 -9.28 -23.35
CA THR A 136 -16.66 -9.39 -23.96
C THR A 136 -16.27 -10.85 -24.16
N THR A 137 -16.52 -11.73 -23.19
CA THR A 137 -16.24 -13.17 -23.32
C THR A 137 -17.05 -13.80 -24.46
N VAL A 138 -18.35 -13.52 -24.55
CA VAL A 138 -19.21 -14.00 -25.65
C VAL A 138 -18.73 -13.48 -27.00
N TRP A 139 -18.39 -12.18 -27.09
CA TRP A 139 -17.84 -11.58 -28.30
C TRP A 139 -16.51 -12.22 -28.71
N VAL A 140 -15.63 -12.45 -27.73
CA VAL A 140 -14.34 -13.10 -27.90
C VAL A 140 -14.51 -14.55 -28.34
N TYR A 141 -15.37 -15.37 -27.74
CA TYR A 141 -15.62 -16.73 -28.22
C TYR A 141 -16.22 -16.74 -29.64
N GLY A 142 -17.07 -15.77 -29.98
CA GLY A 142 -17.55 -15.57 -31.35
C GLY A 142 -16.47 -15.16 -32.36
N MET A 143 -15.40 -14.50 -31.90
CA MET A 143 -14.29 -13.99 -32.74
C MET A 143 -13.02 -14.86 -32.73
N ILE A 144 -12.70 -15.54 -31.63
CA ILE A 144 -11.57 -16.49 -31.49
C ILE A 144 -11.79 -17.67 -32.42
N TRP A 145 -13.04 -18.09 -32.62
CA TRP A 145 -13.40 -19.02 -33.69
C TRP A 145 -13.02 -18.54 -35.10
N ARG A 146 -12.68 -17.25 -35.26
CA ARG A 146 -12.31 -16.63 -36.54
C ARG A 146 -10.87 -16.09 -36.61
N LYS A 147 -10.13 -15.97 -35.50
CA LYS A 147 -8.74 -15.47 -35.49
C LYS A 147 -7.85 -16.21 -34.48
N LYS A 148 -6.73 -16.76 -34.97
CA LYS A 148 -5.54 -17.07 -34.15
C LYS A 148 -4.98 -15.76 -33.59
N ASN A 149 -4.43 -15.80 -32.36
CA ASN A 149 -3.59 -14.75 -31.74
C ASN A 149 -4.26 -13.70 -30.82
N GLN A 150 -5.08 -14.11 -29.85
CA GLN A 150 -5.65 -13.25 -28.79
C GLN A 150 -5.27 -13.72 -27.38
N GLU A 151 -4.02 -14.15 -27.19
CA GLU A 151 -3.57 -14.73 -25.92
C GLU A 151 -3.50 -13.72 -24.77
N GLU A 152 -3.19 -12.45 -25.05
CA GLU A 152 -3.20 -11.37 -24.05
C GLU A 152 -4.62 -11.14 -23.50
N LEU A 153 -5.61 -11.14 -24.40
CA LEU A 153 -7.02 -10.99 -24.07
C LEU A 153 -7.53 -12.21 -23.28
N PHE A 154 -7.13 -13.42 -23.68
CA PHE A 154 -7.44 -14.63 -22.93
C PHE A 154 -6.93 -14.56 -21.49
N LEU A 155 -5.65 -14.21 -21.28
CA LEU A 155 -5.09 -14.07 -19.93
C LEU A 155 -5.81 -13.01 -19.09
N ALA A 156 -6.08 -11.83 -19.68
CA ALA A 156 -6.81 -10.77 -18.98
C ALA A 156 -8.23 -11.22 -18.58
N LEU A 157 -8.95 -11.89 -19.48
CA LEU A 157 -10.29 -12.44 -19.19
C LEU A 157 -10.23 -13.55 -18.14
N THR A 158 -9.27 -14.46 -18.21
CA THR A 158 -9.13 -15.56 -17.24
C THR A 158 -8.87 -15.01 -15.83
N GLY A 159 -7.94 -14.07 -15.67
CA GLY A 159 -7.67 -13.46 -14.36
C GLY A 159 -8.87 -12.68 -13.81
N MET A 160 -9.58 -11.97 -14.68
CA MET A 160 -10.81 -11.25 -14.33
C MET A 160 -11.91 -12.21 -13.85
N TRP A 161 -12.18 -13.29 -14.59
CA TRP A 161 -13.18 -14.30 -14.21
C TRP A 161 -12.79 -15.05 -12.95
N PHE A 162 -11.50 -15.39 -12.80
CA PHE A 162 -11.00 -16.02 -11.59
C PHE A 162 -11.29 -15.15 -10.36
N GLY A 163 -11.00 -13.84 -10.41
CA GLY A 163 -11.31 -12.92 -9.32
C GLY A 163 -12.82 -12.80 -9.04
N LEU A 164 -13.65 -12.67 -10.09
CA LEU A 164 -15.12 -12.60 -9.98
C LEU A 164 -15.71 -13.85 -9.32
N ILE A 165 -15.20 -15.03 -9.65
CA ILE A 165 -15.65 -16.31 -9.09
C ILE A 165 -15.12 -16.49 -7.67
N LEU A 166 -13.88 -16.11 -7.38
CA LEU A 166 -13.27 -16.32 -6.08
C LEU A 166 -13.93 -15.50 -4.95
N MET A 167 -14.39 -14.27 -5.25
CA MET A 167 -15.03 -13.39 -4.26
C MET A 167 -16.20 -14.03 -3.49
N PRO A 168 -17.22 -14.59 -4.15
CA PRO A 168 -18.38 -15.19 -3.47
C PRO A 168 -18.13 -16.59 -2.88
N PHE A 169 -16.96 -17.20 -3.12
CA PHE A 169 -16.64 -18.54 -2.61
C PHE A 169 -16.27 -18.51 -1.12
N SER A 170 -17.27 -18.24 -0.27
CA SER A 170 -17.13 -18.04 1.18
C SER A 170 -16.35 -19.15 1.91
N TRP A 171 -16.43 -20.40 1.43
CA TRP A 171 -15.72 -21.52 2.04
C TRP A 171 -14.20 -21.35 1.96
N ILE A 172 -13.65 -20.86 0.84
CA ILE A 172 -12.20 -20.65 0.67
C ILE A 172 -11.69 -19.65 1.71
N TRP A 173 -12.42 -18.54 1.87
CA TRP A 173 -12.10 -17.48 2.81
C TRP A 173 -12.18 -17.91 4.27
N LYS A 174 -13.09 -18.85 4.60
CA LYS A 174 -13.22 -19.43 5.95
C LYS A 174 -12.15 -20.47 6.22
N THR A 175 -11.88 -21.35 5.26
CA THR A 175 -10.90 -22.43 5.39
C THR A 175 -9.47 -21.89 5.50
N PHE A 176 -9.08 -20.95 4.63
CA PHE A 176 -7.71 -20.41 4.57
C PHE A 176 -7.58 -19.04 5.26
N HIS A 177 -8.42 -18.75 6.25
CA HIS A 177 -8.50 -17.41 6.85
C HIS A 177 -7.18 -16.98 7.50
N GLN A 178 -6.43 -17.89 8.12
CA GLN A 178 -5.15 -17.55 8.75
C GLN A 178 -4.14 -17.00 7.74
N GLN A 179 -4.10 -17.59 6.54
CA GLN A 179 -3.21 -17.18 5.45
C GLN A 179 -3.75 -15.96 4.69
N LEU A 180 -5.07 -15.76 4.65
CA LEU A 180 -5.73 -14.73 3.83
C LEU A 180 -6.21 -13.51 4.62
N ASN A 181 -6.00 -13.46 5.94
CA ASN A 181 -6.44 -12.34 6.79
C ASN A 181 -5.86 -10.98 6.36
N PHE A 182 -4.70 -10.95 5.70
CA PHE A 182 -4.12 -9.72 5.15
C PHE A 182 -5.01 -9.07 4.06
N ILE A 183 -5.90 -9.85 3.41
CA ILE A 183 -6.85 -9.34 2.40
C ILE A 183 -7.99 -8.57 3.06
N GLN A 184 -8.30 -8.86 4.34
CA GLN A 184 -9.35 -8.24 5.17
C GLN A 184 -10.79 -8.50 4.69
N SER A 185 -11.06 -8.43 3.39
CA SER A 185 -12.35 -8.73 2.75
C SER A 185 -12.16 -9.19 1.30
N PRO A 186 -12.86 -10.24 0.84
CA PRO A 186 -12.84 -10.69 -0.56
C PRO A 186 -13.15 -9.59 -1.56
N GLY A 187 -14.00 -8.62 -1.18
CA GLY A 187 -14.38 -7.50 -2.03
C GLY A 187 -13.21 -6.67 -2.55
N ARG A 188 -12.05 -6.71 -1.88
CA ARG A 188 -10.82 -6.05 -2.36
C ARG A 188 -10.30 -6.62 -3.68
N LEU A 189 -10.67 -7.84 -4.06
CA LEU A 189 -10.36 -8.40 -5.38
C LEU A 189 -10.98 -7.59 -6.52
N MET A 190 -12.09 -6.86 -6.28
CA MET A 190 -12.71 -6.00 -7.29
C MET A 190 -11.72 -4.99 -7.88
N THR A 191 -10.76 -4.52 -7.09
CA THR A 191 -9.74 -3.56 -7.58
C THR A 191 -8.88 -4.17 -8.68
N VAL A 192 -8.43 -5.42 -8.50
CA VAL A 192 -7.62 -6.16 -9.48
C VAL A 192 -8.48 -6.61 -10.67
N VAL A 193 -9.70 -7.11 -10.40
CA VAL A 193 -10.66 -7.51 -11.43
C VAL A 193 -10.98 -6.35 -12.36
N SER A 194 -11.22 -5.16 -11.81
CA SER A 194 -11.52 -3.95 -12.62
C SER A 194 -10.33 -3.55 -13.49
N ALA A 195 -9.10 -3.70 -13.00
CA ALA A 195 -7.90 -3.44 -13.78
C ALA A 195 -7.78 -4.41 -14.97
N LEU A 196 -7.96 -5.71 -14.76
CA LEU A 196 -7.94 -6.71 -15.83
C LEU A 196 -9.10 -6.52 -16.82
N ALA A 197 -10.30 -6.19 -16.32
CA ALA A 197 -11.44 -5.84 -17.15
C ALA A 197 -11.15 -4.64 -18.05
N SER A 198 -10.46 -3.61 -17.54
CA SER A 198 -10.09 -2.44 -18.33
C SER A 198 -9.12 -2.79 -19.48
N ILE A 199 -8.20 -3.74 -19.26
CA ILE A 199 -7.30 -4.24 -20.31
C ILE A 199 -8.09 -5.01 -21.36
N ALA A 200 -8.94 -5.95 -20.93
CA ALA A 200 -9.76 -6.74 -21.85
C ALA A 200 -10.67 -5.84 -22.70
N LEU A 201 -11.35 -4.88 -22.07
CA LEU A 201 -12.18 -3.89 -22.76
C LEU A 201 -11.35 -3.02 -23.71
N GLY A 202 -10.14 -2.61 -23.31
CA GLY A 202 -9.23 -1.84 -24.17
C GLY A 202 -8.83 -2.59 -25.44
N ILE A 203 -8.50 -3.88 -25.32
CA ILE A 203 -8.17 -4.73 -26.48
C ILE A 203 -9.38 -4.90 -27.40
N VAL A 204 -10.54 -5.25 -26.84
CA VAL A 204 -11.80 -5.39 -27.58
C VAL A 204 -12.15 -4.09 -28.29
N PHE A 205 -12.05 -2.97 -27.59
CA PHE A 205 -12.35 -1.65 -28.14
C PHE A 205 -11.40 -1.28 -29.28
N ALA A 206 -10.10 -1.58 -29.16
CA ALA A 206 -9.13 -1.36 -30.23
C ALA A 206 -9.45 -2.21 -31.48
N ASP A 207 -9.85 -3.48 -31.29
CA ASP A 207 -10.22 -4.36 -32.39
C ASP A 207 -11.52 -3.93 -33.08
N VAL A 208 -12.55 -3.57 -32.31
CA VAL A 208 -13.81 -3.02 -32.84
C VAL A 208 -13.53 -1.74 -33.61
N THR A 209 -12.72 -0.85 -33.03
CA THR A 209 -12.28 0.40 -33.64
C THR A 209 -11.58 0.16 -34.97
N ARG A 210 -10.62 -0.77 -35.03
CA ARG A 210 -9.88 -1.10 -36.24
C ARG A 210 -10.79 -1.66 -37.34
N GLU A 211 -11.73 -2.52 -37.00
CA GLU A 211 -12.69 -3.06 -37.96
C GLU A 211 -13.71 -1.99 -38.41
N TYR A 212 -14.08 -1.08 -37.50
CA TYR A 212 -14.93 0.07 -37.82
C TYR A 212 -14.23 1.04 -38.78
N ASP A 213 -12.97 1.41 -38.51
CA ASP A 213 -12.14 2.25 -39.40
C ASP A 213 -11.97 1.62 -40.79
N ARG A 214 -11.90 0.28 -40.87
CA ARG A 214 -11.83 -0.46 -42.14
C ARG A 214 -13.15 -0.38 -42.94
N ARG A 215 -14.30 -0.42 -42.26
CA ARG A 215 -15.63 -0.47 -42.90
C ARG A 215 -16.30 0.89 -43.11
N TRP A 216 -16.02 1.87 -42.26
CA TRP A 216 -16.72 3.15 -42.22
C TRP A 216 -15.71 4.31 -42.27
N LYS A 217 -15.65 5.02 -43.41
CA LYS A 217 -14.84 6.24 -43.56
C LYS A 217 -15.65 7.49 -43.16
N GLY A 218 -15.00 8.49 -42.55
CA GLY A 218 -15.58 9.82 -42.32
C GLY A 218 -16.04 10.12 -40.87
N LYS A 219 -16.85 11.18 -40.69
CA LYS A 219 -17.17 11.78 -39.38
C LYS A 219 -17.89 10.84 -38.38
N LYS A 220 -18.52 9.74 -38.85
CA LYS A 220 -19.25 8.77 -38.01
C LYS A 220 -18.35 8.01 -37.01
N LYS A 221 -17.05 7.86 -37.31
CA LYS A 221 -16.08 7.23 -36.39
C LYS A 221 -15.89 8.01 -35.09
N TYR A 222 -15.90 9.34 -35.16
CA TYR A 222 -15.73 10.20 -33.98
C TYR A 222 -16.95 10.13 -33.05
N LEU A 223 -18.15 9.94 -33.59
CA LEU A 223 -19.37 9.74 -32.80
C LEU A 223 -19.33 8.40 -32.06
N PHE A 224 -18.85 7.32 -32.71
CA PHE A 224 -18.65 6.03 -32.04
C PHE A 224 -17.63 6.16 -30.89
N TYR A 225 -16.48 6.79 -31.12
CA TYR A 225 -15.48 7.02 -30.06
C TYR A 225 -16.04 7.85 -28.91
N LEU A 226 -16.79 8.91 -29.21
CA LEU A 226 -17.43 9.74 -28.19
C LEU A 226 -18.43 8.95 -27.36
N ILE A 227 -19.32 8.15 -27.98
CA ILE A 227 -20.30 7.33 -27.27
C ILE A 227 -19.60 6.31 -26.35
N SER A 228 -18.58 5.63 -26.85
CA SER A 228 -17.83 4.66 -26.05
C SER A 228 -17.07 5.32 -24.90
N TYR A 229 -16.48 6.49 -25.13
CA TYR A 229 -15.79 7.26 -24.08
C TYR A 229 -16.77 7.77 -23.01
N VAL A 230 -17.94 8.28 -23.42
CA VAL A 230 -19.00 8.70 -22.50
C VAL A 230 -19.54 7.51 -21.70
N MET A 231 -19.72 6.33 -22.31
CA MET A 231 -20.12 5.12 -21.59
C MET A 231 -19.08 4.70 -20.55
N LEU A 232 -17.79 4.69 -20.91
CA LEU A 232 -16.70 4.36 -20.00
C LEU A 232 -16.60 5.36 -18.83
N ILE A 233 -16.66 6.67 -19.11
CA ILE A 233 -16.71 7.71 -18.07
C ILE A 233 -17.94 7.51 -17.17
N SER A 234 -19.12 7.26 -17.74
CA SER A 234 -20.35 7.08 -16.96
C SER A 234 -20.26 5.89 -16.00
N ILE A 235 -19.61 4.80 -16.42
CA ILE A 235 -19.35 3.64 -15.58
C ILE A 235 -18.35 3.97 -14.46
N SER A 236 -17.26 4.66 -14.79
CA SER A 236 -16.24 5.09 -13.82
C SER A 236 -16.79 6.08 -12.79
N VAL A 237 -17.56 7.08 -13.23
CA VAL A 237 -18.22 8.07 -12.34
C VAL A 237 -19.23 7.38 -11.43
N ARG A 238 -20.00 6.40 -11.92
CA ARG A 238 -20.94 5.65 -11.05
C ARG A 238 -20.23 4.82 -9.99
N GLN A 239 -19.04 4.27 -10.29
CA GLN A 239 -18.23 3.54 -9.32
C GLN A 239 -17.68 4.48 -8.24
N ASP A 240 -17.20 5.66 -8.63
CA ASP A 240 -16.65 6.65 -7.70
C ASP A 240 -17.73 7.37 -6.88
N MET A 241 -18.89 7.66 -7.48
CA MET A 241 -20.04 8.26 -6.79
C MET A 241 -20.64 7.37 -5.72
N LYS A 242 -20.54 6.03 -5.80
CA LYS A 242 -20.92 5.15 -4.68
C LYS A 242 -19.84 5.01 -3.61
N LEU A 243 -18.58 5.35 -3.93
CA LEU A 243 -17.52 5.51 -2.93
C LEU A 243 -17.63 6.85 -2.19
N THR A 244 -18.20 7.88 -2.83
CA THR A 244 -18.31 9.25 -2.29
C THR A 244 -19.72 9.66 -1.84
N LEU A 245 -20.78 8.95 -2.25
CA LEU A 245 -22.10 9.05 -1.62
C LEU A 245 -22.04 8.34 -0.26
N PRO A 246 -22.50 9.01 0.81
CA PRO A 246 -21.99 8.85 2.15
C PRO A 246 -22.28 7.46 2.75
N PHE A 247 -21.29 6.92 3.47
CA PHE A 247 -21.45 6.53 4.87
C PHE A 247 -22.81 5.88 5.23
N THR A 248 -23.10 4.65 4.79
CA THR A 248 -24.34 3.95 5.22
C THR A 248 -24.19 2.49 5.60
N ILE A 249 -23.05 1.84 5.31
CA ILE A 249 -22.76 0.47 5.81
C ILE A 249 -21.55 0.47 6.74
N GLU A 250 -20.67 1.47 6.64
CA GLU A 250 -19.50 1.62 7.50
C GLU A 250 -19.75 2.45 8.77
N ASP A 251 -20.89 3.11 8.92
CA ASP A 251 -21.22 3.79 10.18
C ASP A 251 -21.21 2.80 11.36
N ARG A 252 -21.58 1.52 11.22
CA ARG A 252 -21.41 0.59 12.36
C ARG A 252 -19.96 0.27 12.72
N TYR A 253 -18.99 0.54 11.84
CA TYR A 253 -17.57 0.33 12.09
C TYR A 253 -16.86 1.62 12.55
N TYR A 254 -17.32 2.78 12.11
CA TYR A 254 -16.82 4.11 12.53
C TYR A 254 -17.53 4.68 13.77
N ASP A 255 -18.83 4.41 13.95
CA ASP A 255 -19.69 4.90 15.04
C ASP A 255 -19.53 4.07 16.34
N ASN A 256 -18.85 2.92 16.27
CA ASN A 256 -18.44 2.14 17.45
C ASN A 256 -17.21 2.74 18.17
N GLY A 257 -17.04 4.06 18.13
CA GLY A 257 -16.09 4.83 18.96
C GLY A 257 -14.60 4.47 18.82
N ARG A 258 -14.22 3.57 17.90
CA ARG A 258 -12.84 3.07 17.76
C ARG A 258 -12.02 3.76 16.70
N LEU A 259 -12.65 4.56 15.82
CA LEU A 259 -12.00 5.22 14.69
C LEU A 259 -12.40 6.69 14.49
N SER A 260 -13.13 7.32 15.41
CA SER A 260 -13.32 8.79 15.44
C SER A 260 -12.02 9.47 15.91
N PHE A 261 -11.02 9.43 15.03
CA PHE A 261 -9.64 9.87 15.22
C PHE A 261 -9.43 11.40 15.18
N GLU A 262 -10.49 12.20 15.26
CA GLU A 262 -10.34 13.67 15.34
C GLU A 262 -9.65 14.12 16.62
N ILE A 263 -9.69 13.33 17.70
CA ILE A 263 -9.16 13.74 19.00
C ILE A 263 -7.62 13.68 19.07
N ASN A 264 -6.96 12.85 18.25
CA ASN A 264 -5.51 12.58 18.39
C ASN A 264 -4.66 12.77 17.12
N GLY A 265 -5.25 13.17 15.99
CA GLY A 265 -4.50 13.44 14.75
C GLY A 265 -3.80 12.22 14.11
N LEU A 266 -4.08 11.00 14.59
CA LEU A 266 -3.44 9.76 14.11
C LEU A 266 -4.02 9.23 12.78
N GLY A 267 -5.19 9.73 12.38
CA GLY A 267 -5.90 9.33 11.16
C GLY A 267 -6.14 7.81 11.06
N SER A 268 -6.31 7.31 9.83
CA SER A 268 -6.46 5.88 9.53
C SER A 268 -5.18 5.05 9.74
N GLY A 269 -4.08 5.66 10.19
CA GLY A 269 -2.74 5.04 10.32
C GLY A 269 -2.48 4.33 11.65
N ALA A 270 -3.49 4.19 12.51
CA ALA A 270 -3.37 3.56 13.83
C ALA A 270 -2.87 2.10 13.79
N GLU A 271 -2.96 1.45 12.63
CA GLU A 271 -2.39 0.13 12.38
C GLU A 271 -0.86 0.10 12.54
N TRP A 272 -0.16 1.23 12.40
CA TRP A 272 1.28 1.35 12.60
C TRP A 272 1.68 1.84 13.99
N LEU A 273 0.75 1.83 14.95
CA LEU A 273 1.08 2.10 16.36
C LEU A 273 1.76 0.88 17.00
N PRO A 274 2.69 1.09 17.95
CA PRO A 274 3.12 0.04 18.86
C PRO A 274 1.91 -0.60 19.54
N VAL A 275 1.87 -1.93 19.65
CA VAL A 275 0.70 -2.69 20.14
C VAL A 275 0.26 -2.31 21.56
N GLU A 276 1.18 -1.76 22.36
CA GLU A 276 0.95 -1.29 23.73
C GLU A 276 0.27 0.09 23.78
N THR A 277 0.18 0.79 22.65
CA THR A 277 -0.37 2.15 22.59
C THR A 277 -1.90 2.13 22.67
N ALA A 278 -2.46 2.84 23.64
CA ALA A 278 -3.87 3.19 23.69
C ALA A 278 -4.05 4.65 23.26
N ALA A 279 -4.95 4.91 22.32
CA ALA A 279 -5.15 6.27 21.79
C ALA A 279 -5.65 7.22 22.90
N GLU A 280 -6.43 6.69 23.84
CA GLU A 280 -6.97 7.38 25.00
C GLU A 280 -5.88 7.88 25.96
N GLU A 281 -4.66 7.31 25.89
CA GLU A 281 -3.51 7.71 26.72
C GLU A 281 -2.64 8.79 26.05
N LEU A 282 -2.99 9.24 24.83
CA LEU A 282 -2.22 10.23 24.05
C LEU A 282 -2.84 11.63 24.11
N THR A 283 -3.31 12.05 25.28
CA THR A 283 -4.05 13.30 25.48
C THR A 283 -3.17 14.51 25.81
N GLU A 284 -1.95 14.28 26.26
CA GLU A 284 -1.01 15.34 26.69
C GLU A 284 0.22 15.41 25.77
N PRO A 285 0.13 16.11 24.63
CA PRO A 285 1.17 16.08 23.61
C PRO A 285 2.48 16.74 24.04
N ASP A 286 2.48 17.57 25.09
CA ASP A 286 3.64 18.39 25.50
C ASP A 286 4.07 18.13 26.96
N THR A 287 3.56 17.06 27.58
CA THR A 287 3.90 16.69 28.97
C THR A 287 4.74 15.42 29.00
N ALA A 288 5.89 15.45 29.65
CA ALA A 288 6.62 14.25 30.02
C ALA A 288 6.09 13.69 31.35
N LEU A 289 5.97 12.37 31.46
CA LEU A 289 5.50 11.71 32.67
C LEU A 289 6.68 11.18 33.50
N SER A 290 6.61 11.37 34.81
CA SER A 290 7.48 10.75 35.83
C SER A 290 7.46 9.22 35.77
N SER A 291 8.42 8.58 36.46
CA SER A 291 8.52 7.12 36.53
C SER A 291 7.27 6.45 37.11
N ASP A 292 6.62 7.12 38.08
CA ASP A 292 5.38 6.66 38.74
C ASP A 292 4.08 7.08 38.03
N ARG A 293 4.20 7.87 36.95
CA ARG A 293 3.10 8.42 36.13
C ARG A 293 2.14 9.35 36.88
N LYS A 294 2.47 9.82 38.09
CA LYS A 294 1.60 10.74 38.86
C LYS A 294 1.94 12.20 38.61
N SER A 295 3.21 12.48 38.30
CA SER A 295 3.68 13.83 37.99
C SER A 295 3.92 13.99 36.49
N GLY A 296 3.43 15.11 35.96
CA GLY A 296 3.70 15.57 34.60
C GLY A 296 4.64 16.77 34.61
N TYR A 297 5.61 16.78 33.70
CA TYR A 297 6.57 17.86 33.50
C TYR A 297 6.32 18.51 32.14
N PRO A 298 5.93 19.79 32.10
CA PRO A 298 5.70 20.47 30.84
C PRO A 298 7.03 20.61 30.08
N GLY A 299 7.02 20.24 28.81
CA GLY A 299 8.15 20.43 27.91
C GLY A 299 7.76 21.26 26.69
N THR A 300 8.69 21.37 25.76
CA THR A 300 8.50 22.16 24.54
C THR A 300 8.99 21.37 23.33
N LYS A 301 8.11 21.23 22.34
CA LYS A 301 8.48 20.72 21.03
C LYS A 301 9.18 21.80 20.21
N LYS A 302 10.37 21.51 19.72
CA LYS A 302 11.13 22.38 18.81
C LYS A 302 11.23 21.78 17.41
N ASP A 303 11.65 22.61 16.46
CA ASP A 303 11.89 22.22 15.07
C ASP A 303 10.70 21.53 14.41
N PHE A 304 9.49 22.08 14.59
CA PHE A 304 8.24 21.49 14.11
C PHE A 304 7.97 20.08 14.68
N GLY A 305 8.33 19.87 15.95
CA GLY A 305 8.12 18.61 16.67
C GLY A 305 9.19 17.55 16.43
N LYS A 306 10.34 17.90 15.83
CA LYS A 306 11.47 16.97 15.63
C LYS A 306 12.26 16.70 16.91
N SER A 307 12.19 17.62 17.87
CA SER A 307 12.75 17.43 19.20
C SER A 307 11.81 17.90 20.29
N PHE A 308 11.95 17.33 21.47
CA PHE A 308 11.24 17.70 22.68
C PHE A 308 12.27 17.96 23.77
N GLU A 309 12.13 19.11 24.43
CA GLU A 309 12.99 19.54 25.53
C GLU A 309 12.17 19.64 26.82
N VAL A 310 12.71 19.14 27.92
CA VAL A 310 12.05 19.16 29.23
C VAL A 310 13.09 19.24 30.35
N TYR A 311 12.71 19.89 31.45
CA TYR A 311 13.48 19.90 32.68
C TYR A 311 12.86 18.89 33.65
N LEU A 312 13.66 17.91 34.09
CA LEU A 312 13.21 16.81 34.93
C LEU A 312 13.98 16.82 36.26
N PRO A 313 13.35 16.51 37.39
CA PRO A 313 14.06 16.44 38.66
C PRO A 313 15.12 15.32 38.65
N ALA A 314 16.26 15.62 39.25
CA ALA A 314 17.30 14.66 39.58
C ALA A 314 16.77 13.63 40.58
N GLY A 315 16.99 12.34 40.32
CA GLY A 315 16.53 11.23 41.18
C GLY A 315 15.42 10.36 40.56
N GLU A 316 14.75 10.82 39.50
CA GLU A 316 13.88 9.97 38.69
C GLU A 316 14.70 8.88 37.99
N GLU A 317 14.24 7.62 38.01
CA GLU A 317 14.92 6.53 37.29
C GLU A 317 14.76 6.67 35.77
N TYR A 318 13.55 7.02 35.35
CA TYR A 318 13.20 7.25 33.97
C TYR A 318 12.04 8.24 33.85
N SER A 319 11.90 8.83 32.67
CA SER A 319 10.71 9.60 32.32
C SER A 319 10.19 9.18 30.95
N THR A 320 8.87 9.23 30.78
CA THR A 320 8.19 8.91 29.52
C THR A 320 7.88 10.20 28.78
N MET A 321 8.42 10.34 27.58
CA MET A 321 8.26 11.52 26.74
C MET A 321 6.98 11.42 25.91
N PRO A 322 6.35 12.54 25.52
CA PRO A 322 5.11 12.55 24.74
C PRO A 322 5.35 12.31 23.24
N TYR A 323 6.15 11.28 22.93
CA TYR A 323 6.39 10.76 21.60
C TYR A 323 6.08 9.27 21.56
N LEU A 324 5.42 8.82 20.49
CA LEU A 324 5.30 7.41 20.17
C LEU A 324 6.68 6.85 19.83
N TYR A 325 7.02 5.70 20.41
CA TYR A 325 8.32 5.09 20.18
C TYR A 325 8.41 4.49 18.77
N TYR A 326 9.42 4.97 18.04
CA TYR A 326 9.95 4.31 16.85
C TYR A 326 11.44 4.17 17.01
N TYR A 327 12.01 3.05 16.55
CA TYR A 327 13.44 2.85 16.62
C TYR A 327 14.17 3.98 15.86
N GLY A 328 15.11 4.65 16.54
CA GLY A 328 15.80 5.84 16.03
C GLY A 328 15.77 7.05 16.96
N TYR A 329 14.88 7.08 17.96
CA TYR A 329 14.96 8.12 19.01
C TYR A 329 16.27 8.04 19.79
N ARG A 330 16.78 9.23 20.11
CA ARG A 330 17.96 9.49 20.93
C ARG A 330 17.63 10.57 21.95
N ALA A 331 18.16 10.43 23.14
CA ALA A 331 18.01 11.40 24.21
C ALA A 331 19.39 11.89 24.65
N TYR A 332 19.47 13.15 25.03
CA TYR A 332 20.70 13.78 25.47
C TYR A 332 20.42 14.60 26.73
N LEU A 333 21.31 14.50 27.71
CA LEU A 333 21.42 15.49 28.77
C LEU A 333 22.22 16.67 28.22
N LEU A 334 21.64 17.86 28.29
CA LEU A 334 22.27 19.10 27.88
C LEU A 334 22.76 19.84 29.13
N ASN A 335 24.02 20.25 29.12
CA ASN A 335 24.53 21.16 30.14
C ASN A 335 24.40 22.60 29.60
N ASP A 336 23.53 23.39 30.22
CA ASP A 336 23.25 24.76 29.78
C ASP A 336 24.46 25.70 29.91
N ALA A 337 25.45 25.35 30.75
CA ALA A 337 26.62 26.18 30.99
C ALA A 337 27.70 26.06 29.88
N ASP A 338 27.88 24.88 29.30
CA ASP A 338 28.95 24.59 28.33
C ASP A 338 28.45 24.02 26.99
N GLY A 339 27.14 23.75 26.88
CA GLY A 339 26.50 23.17 25.70
C GLY A 339 26.89 21.71 25.43
N THR A 340 27.58 21.04 26.36
CA THR A 340 27.97 19.64 26.22
C THR A 340 26.74 18.74 26.24
N LYS A 341 26.83 17.65 25.48
CA LYS A 341 25.74 16.67 25.32
C LYS A 341 26.22 15.30 25.73
N ARG A 342 25.53 14.70 26.69
CA ARG A 342 25.73 13.29 27.09
C ARG A 342 24.54 12.47 26.62
N GLU A 343 24.78 11.44 25.82
CA GLU A 343 23.71 10.57 25.34
C GLU A 343 23.12 9.74 26.49
N LEU A 344 21.79 9.64 26.53
CA LEU A 344 21.02 8.88 27.50
C LEU A 344 20.44 7.63 26.83
N LYS A 345 20.21 6.59 27.64
CA LYS A 345 19.57 5.36 27.16
C LYS A 345 18.09 5.63 26.88
N VAL A 346 17.64 5.21 25.71
CA VAL A 346 16.24 5.31 25.26
C VAL A 346 15.68 3.93 24.99
N ASP A 347 14.45 3.68 25.42
CA ASP A 347 13.72 2.44 25.17
C ASP A 347 12.23 2.69 24.93
N LYS A 348 11.49 1.67 24.52
CA LYS A 348 10.04 1.69 24.41
C LYS A 348 9.41 1.50 25.79
N SER A 349 8.46 2.36 26.15
CA SER A 349 7.62 2.13 27.33
C SER A 349 6.75 0.88 27.12
N PRO A 350 6.79 -0.12 28.01
CA PRO A 350 5.99 -1.34 27.90
C PRO A 350 4.50 -1.11 28.19
N TYR A 351 4.13 0.06 28.72
CA TYR A 351 2.77 0.35 29.16
C TYR A 351 1.94 1.10 28.12
N ASN A 352 2.55 2.03 27.38
CA ASN A 352 1.83 2.94 26.50
C ASN A 352 2.52 3.16 25.14
N GLY A 353 3.60 2.43 24.86
CA GLY A 353 4.31 2.52 23.57
C GLY A 353 5.04 3.85 23.33
N GLN A 354 5.14 4.73 24.32
CA GLN A 354 5.84 6.00 24.22
C GLN A 354 7.37 5.86 24.45
N VAL A 355 8.12 6.91 24.13
CA VAL A 355 9.56 6.99 24.32
C VAL A 355 9.90 7.08 25.80
N ARG A 356 10.65 6.11 26.34
CA ARG A 356 11.18 6.12 27.70
C ARG A 356 12.65 6.54 27.67
N VAL A 357 13.02 7.50 28.51
CA VAL A 357 14.41 7.96 28.71
C VAL A 357 14.85 7.60 30.11
N TYR A 358 15.97 6.89 30.23
CA TYR A 358 16.60 6.59 31.51
C TYR A 358 17.51 7.73 31.94
N LEU A 359 17.34 8.18 33.17
CA LEU A 359 18.07 9.31 33.72
C LEU A 359 19.23 8.81 34.60
N PRO A 360 20.33 9.58 34.69
CA PRO A 360 21.44 9.21 35.56
C PRO A 360 21.02 9.32 37.04
N GLN A 361 21.33 8.29 37.82
CA GLN A 361 21.09 8.29 39.28
C GLN A 361 22.10 9.16 40.06
N GLU A 362 23.05 9.78 39.37
CA GLU A 362 24.08 10.63 39.95
C GLU A 362 23.66 12.10 39.84
N SER A 363 22.76 12.55 40.71
CA SER A 363 22.52 14.00 40.91
C SER A 363 21.78 14.23 42.24
N ASN A 364 22.15 15.31 42.94
CA ASN A 364 21.45 15.76 44.14
C ASN A 364 19.95 15.94 43.84
N GLU A 365 19.07 15.43 44.69
CA GLU A 365 17.59 15.41 44.53
C GLU A 365 16.95 16.80 44.27
N ASN A 366 17.70 17.89 44.44
CA ASN A 366 17.24 19.27 44.23
C ASN A 366 17.68 19.91 42.90
N GLN A 367 18.29 19.16 41.97
CA GLN A 367 18.69 19.68 40.65
C GLN A 367 17.70 19.29 39.56
N PHE A 368 17.53 20.15 38.55
CA PHE A 368 16.79 19.82 37.33
C PHE A 368 17.75 19.48 36.20
N LEU A 369 17.46 18.40 35.50
CA LEU A 369 18.18 17.88 34.35
C LEU A 369 17.49 18.37 33.07
N HIS A 370 18.22 19.08 32.22
CA HIS A 370 17.73 19.48 30.90
C HIS A 370 17.88 18.31 29.91
N VAL A 371 16.77 17.67 29.57
CA VAL A 371 16.73 16.51 28.67
C VAL A 371 16.15 16.89 27.32
N VAL A 372 16.85 16.50 26.27
CA VAL A 372 16.44 16.70 24.87
C VAL A 372 16.27 15.35 24.18
N VAL A 373 15.09 15.10 23.63
CA VAL A 373 14.78 13.89 22.86
C VAL A 373 14.54 14.24 21.41
N ALA A 374 15.18 13.54 20.48
CA ALA A 374 15.02 13.77 19.05
C ALA A 374 15.12 12.46 18.25
N TYR A 375 14.38 12.38 17.15
CA TYR A 375 14.50 11.27 16.21
C TYR A 375 15.76 11.44 15.34
N ARG A 376 16.62 10.42 15.30
CA ARG A 376 17.79 10.37 14.42
C ARG A 376 17.60 9.25 13.41
N LYS A 377 17.88 9.56 12.14
CA LYS A 377 17.79 8.57 11.07
C LYS A 377 18.72 7.40 11.37
N THR A 378 18.21 6.19 11.18
CA THR A 378 18.99 4.97 11.35
C THR A 378 19.90 4.74 10.14
N TRP A 379 20.91 3.88 10.29
CA TRP A 379 21.75 3.48 9.16
C TRP A 379 20.94 2.81 8.04
N ALA A 380 19.94 2.00 8.39
CA ALA A 380 19.05 1.37 7.41
C ALA A 380 18.29 2.42 6.59
N GLN A 381 17.78 3.47 7.24
CA GLN A 381 17.13 4.59 6.55
C GLN A 381 18.08 5.37 5.64
N ILE A 382 19.30 5.67 6.09
CA ILE A 382 20.27 6.41 5.27
C ILE A 382 20.65 5.58 4.04
N MET A 383 21.00 4.30 4.23
CA MET A 383 21.38 3.41 3.14
C MET A 383 20.22 3.18 2.16
N SER A 384 19.00 3.03 2.65
CA SER A 384 17.83 2.83 1.79
C SER A 384 17.57 4.03 0.87
N TYR A 385 17.68 5.26 1.38
CA TYR A 385 17.58 6.46 0.54
C TYR A 385 18.67 6.50 -0.55
N LEU A 386 19.92 6.13 -0.21
CA LEU A 386 21.01 6.10 -1.19
C LEU A 386 20.76 5.05 -2.28
N ILE A 387 20.40 3.82 -1.91
CA ILE A 387 20.14 2.74 -2.87
C ILE A 387 18.99 3.12 -3.80
N SER A 388 17.90 3.67 -3.26
CA SER A 388 16.76 4.14 -4.04
C SER A 388 17.16 5.24 -5.02
N ALA A 389 17.91 6.25 -4.55
CA ALA A 389 18.38 7.35 -5.39
C ALA A 389 19.29 6.88 -6.53
N PHE A 390 20.27 6.01 -6.24
CA PHE A 390 21.15 5.45 -7.27
C PHE A 390 20.39 4.55 -8.25
N THR A 391 19.40 3.80 -7.78
CA THR A 391 18.53 2.98 -8.64
C THR A 391 17.73 3.87 -9.59
N ALA A 392 17.11 4.94 -9.07
CA ALA A 392 16.39 5.91 -9.88
C ALA A 392 17.29 6.56 -10.95
N LEU A 393 18.48 7.02 -10.56
CA LEU A 393 19.46 7.60 -11.49
C LEU A 393 19.92 6.58 -12.55
N GLY A 394 20.17 5.33 -12.16
CA GLY A 394 20.54 4.24 -13.07
C GLY A 394 19.44 3.94 -14.09
N LEU A 395 18.19 3.87 -13.65
CA LEU A 395 17.03 3.67 -14.54
C LEU A 395 16.84 4.86 -15.48
N LEU A 396 16.95 6.09 -14.99
CA LEU A 396 16.90 7.29 -15.83
C LEU A 396 18.00 7.24 -16.88
N PHE A 397 19.24 6.92 -16.51
CA PHE A 397 20.33 6.80 -17.47
C PHE A 397 20.06 5.69 -18.51
N PHE A 398 19.58 4.52 -18.07
CA PHE A 398 19.30 3.39 -18.96
C PHE A 398 18.20 3.71 -19.99
N TYR A 399 17.13 4.37 -19.57
CA TYR A 399 15.97 4.66 -20.43
C TYR A 399 16.11 5.96 -21.24
N PHE A 400 16.82 6.98 -20.73
CA PHE A 400 17.03 8.26 -21.42
C PHE A 400 18.32 8.32 -22.24
N ARG A 401 19.23 7.35 -22.10
CA ARG A 401 20.35 7.22 -23.05
C ARG A 401 19.77 6.88 -24.43
N LYS A 402 19.69 7.89 -25.30
CA LYS A 402 19.51 7.69 -26.74
C LYS A 402 20.55 6.66 -27.18
N ASN A 403 20.09 5.53 -27.71
CA ASN A 403 20.95 4.74 -28.59
C ASN A 403 21.35 5.70 -29.72
N LYS A 404 22.61 6.14 -29.72
CA LYS A 404 23.24 6.66 -30.93
C LYS A 404 23.44 5.49 -31.89
#